data_AF-A0A7J8U6J5-F1
#
_entry.id   AF-A0A7J8U6J5-F1
#
_cell.length_a   1.000
_cell.length_b   1.000
_cell.length_c   1.000
_cell.angle_alpha   90.00
_cell.angle_beta   90.00
_cell.angle_gamma   90.00
#
_symmetry.space_group_name_H-M   'P 1'
#
loop_
_entity.id
_entity.type
_entity.pdbx_description
1 polymer ?
#
loop_
_entity_poly.entity_id
_entity_poly.type
_entity_poly.pdbx_seq_one_letter_code
_entity_poly.pdbx_strand_id
1 'polypeptide(L)'
;MFHWQATIMGPPDSPYAGGVFLVTIHFPPDYPFKPPKVAFRTKVFHPNINSNGSICLDILKEQWSPALTISKVLLSICSLLTDPNPDDPLVPEIAHMYKTDRNKYETTARSWT
;
A
#
# COMPACT_ATOMS: atom_id res chain seq x y z
N MET A 1 7.87 -21.50 5.38
CA MET A 1 8.58 -20.21 5.48
C MET A 1 8.29 -19.21 4.35
N PHE A 2 7.55 -19.54 3.27
CA PHE A 2 7.26 -18.62 2.14
C PHE A 2 6.07 -17.66 2.31
N HIS A 3 5.36 -17.74 3.44
CA HIS A 3 4.21 -16.88 3.75
C HIS A 3 4.50 -16.12 5.02
N TRP A 4 4.58 -14.80 4.92
CA TRP A 4 4.82 -13.92 6.04
C TRP A 4 3.62 -12.99 6.25
N GLN A 5 3.52 -12.48 7.47
CA GLN A 5 2.59 -11.43 7.85
C GLN A 5 3.40 -10.27 8.42
N ALA A 6 3.07 -9.07 7.98
CA ALA A 6 3.61 -7.82 8.47
C ALA A 6 2.48 -6.96 9.05
N THR A 7 2.86 -6.09 9.97
CA THR A 7 1.96 -5.07 10.53
C THR A 7 2.58 -3.71 10.23
N ILE A 8 1.79 -2.83 9.62
CA ILE A 8 2.17 -1.44 9.33
C ILE A 8 1.36 -0.55 10.26
N MET A 9 2.06 0.26 11.04
CA MET A 9 1.43 1.34 11.80
C MET A 9 1.17 2.49 10.85
N GLY A 10 -0.04 3.04 10.88
CA GLY A 10 -0.40 4.18 10.07
C GLY A 10 0.52 5.38 10.31
N PRO A 11 1.09 6.02 9.26
CA PRO A 11 1.99 7.15 9.44
C PRO A 11 1.32 8.31 10.18
N PRO A 12 2.00 8.96 11.14
CA PRO A 12 1.39 9.98 12.00
C PRO A 12 0.94 11.24 11.24
N ASP A 13 1.60 11.57 10.14
CA ASP A 13 1.30 12.73 9.29
C ASP A 13 0.38 12.37 8.11
N SER A 14 -0.44 11.32 8.26
CA SER A 14 -1.36 10.84 7.23
C SER A 14 -2.79 10.69 7.80
N PRO A 15 -3.83 10.60 6.96
CA PRO A 15 -5.18 10.27 7.45
C PRO A 15 -5.27 8.87 8.08
N TYR A 16 -4.20 8.06 8.00
CA TYR A 16 -4.11 6.72 8.55
C TYR A 16 -3.49 6.68 9.96
N ALA A 17 -3.11 7.83 10.53
CA ALA A 17 -2.48 7.90 11.85
C ALA A 17 -3.29 7.15 12.93
N GLY A 18 -2.60 6.31 13.71
CA GLY A 18 -3.22 5.47 14.74
C GLY A 18 -3.79 4.13 14.25
N GLY A 19 -3.92 3.95 12.93
CA GLY A 19 -4.35 2.69 12.32
C GLY A 19 -3.32 1.57 12.42
N VAL A 20 -3.81 0.33 12.41
CA VAL A 20 -3.00 -0.89 12.39
C VAL A 20 -3.38 -1.74 11.18
N PHE A 21 -2.47 -1.81 10.20
CA PHE A 21 -2.73 -2.46 8.93
C PHE A 21 -2.00 -3.78 8.81
N LEU A 22 -2.75 -4.87 8.64
CA LEU A 22 -2.18 -6.19 8.40
C LEU A 22 -1.89 -6.38 6.92
N VAL A 23 -0.70 -6.88 6.63
CA VAL A 23 -0.21 -7.13 5.27
C VAL A 23 0.30 -8.56 5.17
N THR A 24 -0.07 -9.27 4.10
CA THR A 24 0.50 -10.57 3.75
C THR A 24 1.58 -10.44 2.70
N ILE A 25 2.62 -11.26 2.83
CA ILE A 25 3.74 -11.33 1.90
C ILE A 25 3.93 -12.80 1.52
N HIS A 26 3.84 -13.09 0.23
CA HIS A 26 4.08 -14.42 -0.33
C HIS A 26 5.28 -14.39 -1.28
N PHE A 27 6.32 -15.12 -0.91
CA PHE A 27 7.54 -15.23 -1.70
C PHE A 27 7.36 -16.28 -2.80
N PRO A 28 7.63 -15.94 -4.07
CA PRO A 28 7.63 -16.93 -5.14
C PRO A 28 8.86 -17.86 -5.03
N PRO A 29 8.83 -19.04 -5.67
CA PRO A 29 9.95 -20.00 -5.63
C PRO A 29 11.29 -19.46 -6.14
N ASP A 30 11.24 -18.45 -7.01
CA ASP A 30 12.40 -17.80 -7.63
C ASP A 30 12.75 -16.44 -6.99
N TYR A 31 12.27 -16.18 -5.77
CA TYR A 31 12.73 -15.03 -4.98
C TYR A 31 14.25 -15.14 -4.71
N PRO A 32 15.05 -14.05 -4.86
CA PRO A 32 14.64 -12.66 -5.08
C PRO A 32 14.62 -12.21 -6.56
N PHE A 33 14.69 -13.12 -7.54
CA PHE A 33 14.64 -12.76 -8.96
C PHE A 33 13.24 -12.35 -9.43
N LYS A 34 12.18 -12.80 -8.73
CA LYS A 34 10.82 -12.26 -8.84
C LYS A 34 10.36 -11.56 -7.56
N PRO A 35 9.53 -10.51 -7.67
CA PRO A 35 9.00 -9.81 -6.51
C PRO A 35 8.11 -10.70 -5.65
N PRO A 36 8.06 -10.46 -4.33
CA PRO A 36 7.06 -11.08 -3.47
C PRO A 36 5.68 -10.51 -3.80
N LYS A 37 4.64 -11.33 -3.66
CA LYS A 37 3.25 -10.85 -3.72
C LYS A 37 2.88 -10.25 -2.37
N VAL A 38 2.59 -8.95 -2.35
CA VAL A 38 2.21 -8.21 -1.14
C VAL A 38 0.77 -7.74 -1.27
N ALA A 39 -0.03 -7.94 -0.23
CA ALA A 39 -1.43 -7.53 -0.20
C ALA A 39 -1.87 -7.14 1.21
N PHE A 40 -2.71 -6.11 1.30
CA PHE A 40 -3.37 -5.73 2.55
C PHE A 40 -4.47 -6.75 2.90
N ARG A 41 -4.52 -7.16 4.17
CA ARG A 41 -5.66 -7.87 4.77
C ARG A 41 -6.66 -6.92 5.41
N THR A 42 -6.15 -5.85 6.04
CA THR A 42 -7.00 -4.76 6.53
C THR A 42 -7.49 -3.94 5.35
N LYS A 43 -8.79 -3.63 5.29
CA LYS A 43 -9.32 -2.74 4.25
C LYS A 43 -8.75 -1.34 4.46
N VAL A 44 -8.34 -0.68 3.38
CA VAL A 44 -7.79 0.67 3.41
C VAL A 44 -8.47 1.51 2.34
N PHE A 45 -8.95 2.69 2.71
CA PHE A 45 -9.48 3.66 1.75
C PHE A 45 -8.31 4.43 1.13
N HIS A 46 -7.78 3.97 0.00
CA HIS A 46 -6.57 4.51 -0.63
C HIS A 46 -6.62 4.36 -2.16
N PRO A 47 -6.17 5.33 -2.97
CA PRO A 47 -6.30 5.26 -4.44
C PRO A 47 -5.46 4.15 -5.09
N ASN A 48 -4.31 3.81 -4.51
CA ASN A 48 -3.42 2.74 -4.99
C ASN A 48 -3.62 1.38 -4.30
N ILE A 49 -4.65 1.22 -3.45
CA ILE A 49 -4.98 -0.06 -2.79
C ILE A 49 -6.44 -0.39 -3.09
N ASN A 50 -6.70 -1.54 -3.71
CA ASN A 50 -8.08 -1.93 -4.03
C ASN A 50 -8.74 -2.71 -2.87
N SER A 51 -10.03 -3.01 -3.02
CA SER A 51 -10.84 -3.74 -2.02
C SER A 51 -10.36 -5.18 -1.75
N ASN A 52 -9.60 -5.77 -2.66
CA ASN A 52 -8.97 -7.09 -2.51
C ASN A 52 -7.60 -7.00 -1.81
N GLY A 53 -7.14 -5.80 -1.47
CA GLY A 53 -5.85 -5.54 -0.84
C GLY A 53 -4.66 -5.49 -1.78
N SER A 54 -4.87 -5.56 -3.10
CA SER A 54 -3.79 -5.40 -4.08
C SER A 54 -3.25 -3.98 -4.02
N ILE A 55 -1.93 -3.85 -4.15
CA ILE A 55 -1.20 -2.58 -4.09
C ILE A 55 -0.67 -2.27 -5.50
N CYS A 56 -0.90 -1.05 -6.01
CA CYS A 56 -0.13 -0.57 -7.15
C CYS A 56 1.13 0.13 -6.64
N LEU A 57 2.25 -0.57 -6.79
CA LEU A 57 3.57 -0.08 -6.45
C LEU A 57 4.55 -0.67 -7.47
N ASP A 58 5.26 0.20 -8.17
CA ASP A 58 6.18 -0.10 -9.27
C ASP A 58 7.30 -1.07 -8.87
N ILE A 59 7.84 -0.92 -7.65
CA ILE A 59 8.86 -1.82 -7.11
C ILE A 59 8.36 -3.25 -6.88
N LEU A 60 7.03 -3.48 -6.86
CA LEU A 60 6.44 -4.83 -6.80
C LEU A 60 6.13 -5.41 -8.20
N LYS A 61 6.47 -4.67 -9.25
CA LYS A 61 6.21 -5.00 -10.65
C LYS A 61 7.48 -4.79 -11.49
N GLU A 62 7.48 -3.81 -12.40
CA GLU A 62 8.53 -3.56 -13.38
C GLU A 62 9.83 -2.99 -12.79
N GLN A 63 9.78 -2.32 -11.64
CA GLN A 63 10.97 -1.77 -10.97
C GLN A 63 11.53 -2.69 -9.88
N TRP A 64 11.08 -3.94 -9.81
CA TRP A 64 11.65 -4.90 -8.86
C TRP A 64 13.12 -5.18 -9.17
N SER A 65 13.94 -5.13 -8.14
CA SER A 65 15.35 -5.51 -8.19
C SER A 65 15.65 -6.55 -7.09
N PRO A 66 16.45 -7.60 -7.36
CA PRO A 66 16.89 -8.56 -6.35
C PRO A 66 17.64 -7.94 -5.15
N ALA A 67 18.09 -6.68 -5.28
CA ALA A 67 18.72 -5.91 -4.20
C ALA A 67 17.70 -5.22 -3.26
N LEU A 68 16.40 -5.28 -3.56
CA LEU A 68 15.34 -4.81 -2.69
C LEU A 68 15.11 -5.82 -1.56
N THR A 69 14.84 -5.29 -0.37
CA THR A 69 14.53 -6.08 0.82
C THR A 69 13.08 -5.84 1.22
N ILE A 70 12.51 -6.76 2.00
CA ILE A 70 11.15 -6.59 2.55
C ILE A 70 11.04 -5.31 3.39
N SER A 71 12.10 -4.93 4.12
CA SER A 71 12.12 -3.65 4.85
C SER A 71 11.96 -2.45 3.91
N LYS A 72 12.65 -2.44 2.76
CA LYS A 72 12.49 -1.38 1.76
C LYS A 72 11.08 -1.37 1.16
N VAL A 73 10.52 -2.55 0.87
CA VAL A 73 9.14 -2.68 0.37
C VAL A 73 8.12 -2.12 1.37
N LEU A 74 8.24 -2.46 2.66
CA LEU A 74 7.34 -1.95 3.70
C LEU A 74 7.50 -0.43 3.89
N LEU A 75 8.73 0.09 3.81
CA LEU A 75 8.97 1.54 3.84
C LEU A 75 8.31 2.25 2.65
N SER A 76 8.41 1.68 1.44
CA SER A 76 7.72 2.22 0.27
C SER A 76 6.19 2.19 0.41
N ILE A 77 5.62 1.15 1.04
CA ILE A 77 4.19 1.11 1.34
C ILE A 77 3.81 2.20 2.36
N CYS A 78 4.62 2.42 3.41
CA CYS A 78 4.39 3.52 4.35
C CYS A 78 4.44 4.89 3.64
N SER A 79 5.42 5.08 2.75
CA SER A 79 5.53 6.30 1.94
C SER A 79 4.31 6.48 1.05
N LEU A 80 3.80 5.40 0.45
CA LEU A 80 2.61 5.42 -0.39
C LEU A 80 1.35 5.83 0.40
N LEU A 81 1.21 5.38 1.65
CA LEU A 81 0.12 5.79 2.53
C LEU A 81 0.16 7.30 2.86
N THR A 82 1.35 7.89 2.98
CA THR A 82 1.49 9.34 3.19
C THR A 82 1.26 10.12 1.90
N ASP A 83 1.86 9.66 0.81
CA ASP A 83 1.86 10.31 -0.50
C ASP A 83 1.32 9.36 -1.59
N PRO A 84 -0.02 9.28 -1.75
CA PRO A 84 -0.62 8.47 -2.79
C PRO A 84 -0.22 8.93 -4.21
N ASN A 85 -0.18 8.01 -5.16
CA ASN A 85 0.05 8.32 -6.58
C ASN A 85 -1.29 8.35 -7.35
N PRO A 86 -1.89 9.52 -7.60
CA PRO A 86 -3.20 9.60 -8.20
C PRO A 86 -3.16 9.58 -9.75
N ASP A 87 -1.98 9.45 -10.36
CA ASP A 87 -1.79 9.31 -11.81
C ASP A 87 -1.78 7.85 -12.27
N ASP A 88 -1.48 6.90 -11.36
CA ASP A 88 -1.64 5.45 -11.58
C ASP A 88 -2.47 4.78 -10.46
N PRO A 89 -3.78 5.12 -10.34
CA PRO A 89 -4.62 4.58 -9.27
C PRO A 89 -5.20 3.20 -9.62
N LEU A 90 -5.37 2.34 -8.61
CA LEU A 90 -6.21 1.14 -8.73
C LEU A 90 -7.69 1.46 -8.55
N VAL A 91 -8.01 2.54 -7.84
CA VAL A 91 -9.38 2.98 -7.58
C VAL A 91 -9.54 4.41 -8.09
N PRO A 92 -9.95 4.61 -9.36
CA PRO A 92 -10.04 5.93 -9.99
C PRO A 92 -10.94 6.90 -9.25
N GLU A 93 -12.01 6.42 -8.62
CA GLU A 93 -12.94 7.25 -7.85
C GLU A 93 -12.27 7.89 -6.62
N ILE A 94 -11.45 7.12 -5.89
CA ILE A 94 -10.71 7.63 -4.74
C ILE A 94 -9.64 8.61 -5.20
N ALA A 95 -8.95 8.32 -6.31
CA ALA A 95 -7.96 9.22 -6.89
C ALA A 95 -8.57 10.54 -7.37
N HIS A 96 -9.76 10.48 -7.99
CA HIS A 96 -10.50 11.67 -8.36
C HIS A 96 -10.85 12.51 -7.13
N MET A 97 -11.40 11.88 -6.08
CA MET A 97 -11.69 12.56 -4.81
C MET A 97 -10.44 13.18 -4.18
N TYR A 98 -9.31 12.47 -4.19
CA TYR A 98 -8.02 12.97 -3.69
C TYR A 98 -7.55 14.23 -4.44
N LYS A 99 -7.80 14.30 -5.75
CA LYS A 99 -7.45 15.44 -6.62
C LYS A 99 -8.43 16.61 -6.52
N THR A 100 -9.73 16.35 -6.36
CA THR A 100 -10.78 17.39 -6.42
C THR A 100 -11.28 17.86 -5.06
N ASP A 101 -11.24 17.01 -4.04
CA ASP A 101 -11.73 17.31 -2.68
C ASP A 101 -10.88 16.58 -1.63
N ARG A 102 -9.70 17.16 -1.36
CA ARG A 102 -8.74 16.60 -0.41
C ARG A 102 -9.33 16.43 0.99
N ASN A 103 -10.16 17.37 1.44
CA ASN A 103 -10.77 17.34 2.78
C ASN A 103 -11.73 16.16 2.92
N LYS A 104 -12.56 15.89 1.90
CA LYS A 104 -13.46 14.73 1.89
C LYS A 104 -12.69 13.42 1.83
N TYR A 105 -11.62 13.36 1.03
CA TYR A 105 -10.72 12.21 1.00
C TYR A 105 -10.15 11.92 2.39
N GLU A 106 -9.55 12.91 3.05
CA GLU A 106 -8.92 12.72 4.36
C GLU A 106 -9.93 12.34 5.44
N THR A 107 -11.10 12.97 5.44
CA THR A 107 -12.19 12.63 6.39
C THR A 107 -12.66 11.19 6.21
N THR A 108 -12.79 10.74 4.95
CA THR A 108 -13.21 9.37 4.64
C THR A 108 -12.11 8.36 4.99
N ALA A 109 -10.85 8.66 4.67
CA ALA A 109 -9.72 7.80 5.02
C ALA A 109 -9.57 7.65 6.54
N ARG A 110 -9.73 8.73 7.31
CA ARG A 110 -9.71 8.69 8.78
C ARG A 110 -10.86 7.87 9.37
N SER A 111 -12.05 7.87 8.76
CA SER A 111 -13.18 7.08 9.29
C SER A 111 -13.07 5.58 9.02
N TRP A 112 -12.19 5.18 8.10
CA TRP A 112 -11.86 3.78 7.79
C TRP A 112 -10.66 3.25 8.57
N THR A 113 -9.96 4.12 9.31
CA THR A 113 -8.73 3.82 10.05
C THR A 113 -9.04 3.51 11.50
#